data_AF-A0A132EA52-F1
#
_entry.id   AF-A0A132EA52-F1
#
_cell.length_a   1.000
_cell.length_b   1.000
_cell.length_c   1.000
_cell.angle_alpha   90.00
_cell.angle_beta   90.00
_cell.angle_gamma   90.00
#
_symmetry.space_group_name_H-M   'P 1'
#
loop_
_entity.id
_entity.type
_entity.pdbx_description
1 polymer ?
#
loop_
_entity_poly.entity_id
_entity_poly.type
_entity_poly.pdbx_seq_one_letter_code
_entity_poly.pdbx_strand_id
1 'polypeptide(L)'
;MEVPLTYERITTCAEREIHHHLTEAATRPYGSHAVDRHLDAAIGIFDLWRCLVIELGIKQAEVGYMADAQRPEGLLRLASLSGLASSISKGDDETA
;
A
#
# COMPACT_ATOMS: atom_id res chain seq x y z
N MET A 1 9.04 8.97 -27.62
CA MET A 1 10.31 8.59 -26.98
C MET A 1 9.92 7.97 -25.65
N GLU A 2 10.05 6.65 -25.51
CA GLU A 2 9.71 5.97 -24.25
C GLU A 2 10.69 6.41 -23.17
N VAL A 3 10.15 6.91 -22.06
CA VAL A 3 11.00 7.37 -20.96
C VAL A 3 11.46 6.14 -20.18
N PRO A 4 12.77 5.90 -20.03
CA PRO A 4 13.26 4.67 -19.42
C PRO A 4 12.72 4.48 -18.01
N LEU A 5 12.22 3.26 -17.75
CA LEU A 5 11.79 2.82 -16.44
C LEU A 5 13.04 2.59 -15.58
N THR A 6 13.27 3.47 -14.61
CA THR A 6 14.36 3.36 -13.64
C THR A 6 13.81 2.97 -12.28
N TYR A 7 14.65 2.35 -11.44
CA TYR A 7 14.32 2.01 -10.06
C TYR A 7 13.74 3.22 -9.31
N GLU A 8 14.46 4.35 -9.33
CA GLU A 8 14.04 5.59 -8.68
C GLU A 8 12.66 6.06 -9.15
N ARG A 9 12.40 6.09 -10.46
CA ARG A 9 11.12 6.55 -10.99
C ARG A 9 9.96 5.62 -10.64
N ILE A 10 10.19 4.31 -10.65
CA ILE A 10 9.19 3.32 -10.26
C ILE A 10 8.89 3.42 -8.77
N THR A 11 9.91 3.54 -7.93
CA THR A 11 9.77 3.70 -6.48
C THR A 11 9.04 5.00 -6.15
N THR A 12 9.48 6.16 -6.66
CA THR A 12 8.79 7.44 -6.43
C THR A 12 7.34 7.42 -6.93
N CYS A 13 7.06 6.75 -8.06
CA CYS A 13 5.70 6.60 -8.57
C CYS A 13 4.84 5.77 -7.60
N ALA A 14 5.30 4.57 -7.24
CA ALA A 14 4.59 3.68 -6.33
C ALA A 14 4.27 4.35 -4.99
N GLU A 15 5.24 5.07 -4.43
CA GLU A 15 5.08 5.80 -3.17
C GLU A 15 4.01 6.88 -3.25
N ARG A 16 4.00 7.68 -4.34
CA ARG A 16 3.00 8.72 -4.56
C ARG A 16 1.59 8.12 -4.67
N GLU A 17 1.43 7.05 -5.45
CA GLU A 17 0.13 6.42 -5.66
C GLU A 17 -0.36 5.72 -4.38
N ILE A 18 0.50 5.01 -3.64
CA ILE A 18 0.16 4.43 -2.34
C ILE A 18 -0.31 5.53 -1.38
N HIS A 19 0.44 6.63 -1.28
CA HIS A 19 0.07 7.75 -0.41
C HIS A 19 -1.27 8.38 -0.82
N HIS A 20 -1.53 8.52 -2.11
CA HIS A 20 -2.83 8.98 -2.62
C HIS A 20 -3.96 8.07 -2.16
N HIS A 21 -3.85 6.76 -2.36
CA HIS A 21 -4.90 5.81 -1.98
C HIS A 21 -5.10 5.74 -0.47
N LEU A 22 -4.04 5.79 0.33
CA LEU A 22 -4.15 5.85 1.80
C LEU A 22 -4.83 7.15 2.27
N THR A 23 -4.52 8.28 1.63
CA THR A 23 -5.18 9.56 1.92
C THR A 23 -6.66 9.49 1.56
N GLU A 24 -7.01 8.98 0.39
CA GLU A 24 -8.40 8.80 -0.02
C GLU A 24 -9.14 7.89 0.96
N ALA A 25 -8.58 6.72 1.32
CA ALA A 25 -9.19 5.81 2.28
C ALA A 25 -9.48 6.49 3.63
N ALA A 26 -8.55 7.31 4.14
CA ALA A 26 -8.70 8.02 5.41
C ALA A 26 -9.84 9.07 5.41
N THR A 27 -10.25 9.56 4.24
CA THR A 27 -11.37 10.53 4.12
C THR A 27 -12.74 9.88 4.00
N ARG A 28 -12.81 8.55 3.88
CA ARG A 28 -14.05 7.82 3.62
C ARG A 28 -14.66 7.26 4.92
N PRO A 29 -15.98 7.05 4.95
CA PRO A 29 -16.63 6.40 6.09
C PRO A 29 -16.06 5.00 6.30
N TYR A 30 -15.73 4.69 7.55
CA TYR A 30 -15.14 3.40 7.89
C TYR A 30 -16.06 2.23 7.52
N GLY A 31 -15.47 1.15 7.00
CA GLY A 31 -16.19 -0.05 6.59
C GLY A 31 -17.08 0.14 5.35
N SER A 32 -16.92 1.26 4.65
CA SER A 32 -17.54 1.45 3.34
C SER A 32 -16.72 0.76 2.25
N HIS A 33 -17.42 0.26 1.23
CA HIS A 33 -16.78 -0.33 0.05
C HIS A 33 -15.82 0.63 -0.68
N ALA A 34 -15.91 1.95 -0.43
CA ALA A 34 -14.96 2.92 -0.96
C ALA A 34 -13.60 2.83 -0.23
N VAL A 35 -13.59 2.66 1.10
CA VAL A 35 -12.35 2.44 1.88
C VAL A 35 -11.64 1.19 1.36
N ASP A 36 -12.35 0.07 1.27
CA ASP A 36 -11.77 -1.21 0.84
C ASP A 36 -11.13 -1.10 -0.55
N ARG A 37 -11.80 -0.44 -1.50
CA ARG A 37 -11.25 -0.22 -2.85
C ARG A 37 -9.95 0.57 -2.84
N HIS A 38 -9.81 1.59 -2.00
CA HIS A 38 -8.56 2.34 -1.92
C HIS A 38 -7.46 1.53 -1.21
N LEU A 39 -7.79 0.75 -0.19
CA LEU A 39 -6.84 -0.13 0.47
C LEU A 39 -6.33 -1.23 -0.47
N ASP A 40 -7.23 -1.90 -1.19
CA ASP A 40 -6.89 -2.93 -2.19
C ASP A 40 -6.02 -2.37 -3.31
N ALA A 41 -6.30 -1.15 -3.77
CA ALA A 41 -5.47 -0.46 -4.75
C ALA A 41 -4.06 -0.18 -4.22
N ALA A 42 -3.92 0.31 -2.98
CA ALA A 42 -2.62 0.53 -2.36
C ALA A 42 -1.81 -0.77 -2.22
N ILE A 43 -2.46 -1.87 -1.86
CA ILE A 43 -1.85 -3.21 -1.81
C ILE A 43 -1.38 -3.63 -3.20
N GLY A 44 -2.24 -3.54 -4.22
CA GLY A 44 -1.90 -3.91 -5.59
C GLY A 44 -0.75 -3.08 -6.17
N ILE A 45 -0.67 -1.78 -5.86
CA ILE A 45 0.46 -0.93 -6.26
C ILE A 45 1.76 -1.40 -5.60
N PHE A 46 1.72 -1.74 -4.31
CA PHE A 46 2.89 -2.26 -3.60
C PHE A 46 3.38 -3.58 -4.19
N ASP A 47 2.47 -4.52 -4.47
CA ASP A 47 2.81 -5.80 -5.09
C ASP A 47 3.40 -5.62 -6.48
N LEU A 48 2.83 -4.73 -7.30
CA LEU A 48 3.38 -4.39 -8.61
C LEU A 48 4.77 -3.76 -8.50
N TRP A 49 4.98 -2.84 -7.56
CA TRP A 49 6.29 -2.27 -7.28
C TRP A 49 7.30 -3.36 -6.92
N ARG A 50 6.96 -4.30 -6.03
CA ARG A 50 7.83 -5.43 -5.68
C ARG A 50 8.20 -6.26 -6.90
N CYS A 51 7.22 -6.60 -7.76
CA CYS A 51 7.49 -7.32 -8.99
C CYS A 51 8.45 -6.54 -9.91
N LEU A 52 8.20 -5.26 -10.14
CA LEU A 52 9.05 -4.42 -10.99
C LEU A 52 10.46 -4.26 -10.42
N VAL A 53 10.59 -4.10 -9.11
CA VAL A 53 11.88 -3.98 -8.45
C VAL A 53 12.64 -5.30 -8.45
N ILE A 54 11.98 -6.46 -8.33
CA ILE A 54 12.65 -7.76 -8.48
C ILE A 54 13.18 -7.91 -9.91
N GLU A 55 12.36 -7.63 -10.93
CA GLU A 55 12.75 -7.72 -12.34
C GLU A 55 13.88 -6.75 -12.71
N LEU A 56 13.89 -5.54 -12.14
CA LEU A 56 14.95 -4.55 -12.34
C LEU A 56 16.17 -4.78 -11.44
N GLY A 57 15.96 -5.36 -10.27
CA GLY A 57 16.90 -5.55 -9.16
C GLY A 57 17.88 -6.71 -9.36
N ILE A 58 17.62 -7.62 -10.32
CA ILE A 58 18.62 -8.58 -10.81
C ILE A 58 19.92 -7.86 -11.29
N LYS A 59 19.88 -6.55 -11.52
CA LYS A 59 21.06 -5.74 -11.91
C LYS A 59 21.66 -4.85 -10.81
N GLN A 60 21.03 -4.64 -9.65
CA GLN A 60 21.54 -3.73 -8.61
C GLN A 60 21.30 -4.28 -7.20
N ALA A 61 22.30 -5.03 -6.70
CA ALA A 61 22.62 -5.35 -5.30
C ALA A 61 21.44 -5.45 -4.30
N GLU A 62 21.13 -6.70 -3.91
CA GLU A 62 20.13 -7.15 -2.91
C GLU A 62 20.05 -6.37 -1.58
N VAL A 63 21.06 -5.58 -1.21
CA VAL A 63 21.18 -4.93 0.12
C VAL A 63 20.34 -3.66 0.25
N GLY A 64 20.10 -2.90 -0.84
CA GLY A 64 19.26 -1.70 -0.80
C GLY A 64 17.75 -2.00 -0.78
N TYR A 65 17.37 -3.08 -1.46
CA TYR A 65 15.98 -3.52 -1.64
C TYR A 65 15.23 -3.79 -0.34
N MET A 66 15.88 -4.45 0.62
CA MET A 66 15.25 -4.82 1.89
C MET A 66 14.92 -3.60 2.76
N ALA A 67 15.74 -2.53 2.70
CA ALA A 67 15.49 -1.31 3.45
C ALA A 67 14.33 -0.50 2.83
N ASP A 68 14.28 -0.42 1.50
CA ASP A 68 13.23 0.31 0.80
C ASP A 68 11.87 -0.39 0.88
N ALA A 69 11.85 -1.72 0.97
CA ALA A 69 10.61 -2.50 1.17
C ALA A 69 9.98 -2.32 2.56
N GLN A 70 10.76 -1.94 3.59
CA GLN A 70 10.23 -1.75 4.95
C GLN A 70 9.30 -0.54 5.07
N ARG A 71 9.54 0.51 4.27
CA ARG A 71 8.79 1.77 4.38
C ARG A 71 7.33 1.63 3.88
N PRO A 72 7.05 1.05 2.69
CA PRO A 72 5.68 0.83 2.25
C PRO A 72 4.99 -0.30 3.04
N GLU A 73 5.73 -1.35 3.44
CA GLU A 73 5.17 -2.40 4.30
C GLU A 73 4.68 -1.82 5.65
N GLY A 74 5.43 -0.87 6.24
CA GLY A 74 5.01 -0.15 7.44
C GLY A 74 3.70 0.62 7.25
N LEU A 75 3.52 1.27 6.10
CA LEU A 75 2.29 2.00 5.78
C LEU A 75 1.08 1.05 5.64
N LEU A 76 1.27 -0.11 5.00
CA LEU A 76 0.22 -1.12 4.85
C LEU A 76 -0.17 -1.78 6.18
N ARG A 77 0.80 -2.06 7.05
CA ARG A 77 0.52 -2.59 8.40
C ARG A 77 -0.28 -1.60 9.25
N LEU A 78 0.06 -0.30 9.20
CA LEU A 78 -0.68 0.75 9.91
C LEU A 78 -2.11 0.87 9.40
N ALA A 79 -2.32 0.81 8.09
CA ALA A 79 -3.66 0.82 7.49
C ALA A 79 -4.48 -0.42 7.88
N SER A 80 -3.85 -1.61 7.90
CA SER A 80 -4.50 -2.87 8.30
C SER A 80 -4.91 -2.88 9.78
N LEU A 81 -4.07 -2.34 10.67
CA LEU A 81 -4.38 -2.20 12.09
C LEU A 81 -5.52 -1.20 12.33
N SER A 82 -5.59 -0.13 11.53
CA SER A 82 -6.72 0.80 11.55
C SER A 82 -8.01 0.12 11.06
N GLY A 83 -7.93 -0.74 10.04
CA GLY A 83 -9.00 -1.58 9.50
C GLY A 83 -9.53 -2.70 10.41
N LEU A 84 -8.75 -3.12 11.42
CA LEU A 84 -9.19 -4.11 12.42
C LEU A 84 -9.94 -3.46 13.60
N ALA A 85 -9.62 -2.20 13.91
CA ALA A 85 -10.15 -1.51 15.09
C ALA A 85 -11.66 -1.23 14.99
N SER A 86 -12.23 -1.07 13.80
CA SER A 86 -13.67 -0.90 13.62
C SER A 86 -14.41 -2.11 13.05
N SER A 87 -13.73 -3.21 12.70
CA SER A 87 -14.41 -4.52 12.67
C SER A 87 -14.76 -5.01 14.09
N ILE A 88 -13.96 -4.67 15.11
CA ILE A 88 -14.24 -5.02 16.52
C ILE A 88 -15.36 -4.15 17.11
N SER A 89 -15.54 -2.92 16.64
CA SER A 89 -16.59 -2.01 17.13
C SER A 89 -18.01 -2.32 16.64
N LYS A 90 -18.20 -3.27 15.71
CA LYS A 90 -19.51 -3.59 15.12
C LYS A 90 -20.13 -4.88 15.69
N GLY A 91 -19.60 -5.38 16.81
CA GLY A 91 -19.93 -6.70 17.37
C GLY A 91 -20.78 -6.73 18.63
N ASP A 92 -21.20 -5.61 19.21
CA ASP A 92 -21.97 -5.58 20.47
C ASP A 92 -23.26 -4.76 20.34
N ASP A 93 -24.11 -5.12 19.37
CA ASP A 93 -25.48 -4.59 19.35
C ASP A 93 -26.45 -5.64 18.81
N GLU A 94 -26.57 -6.78 19.49
CA GLU A 94 -27.84 -7.52 19.49
C GLU A 94 -27.98 -8.48 20.69
N THR A 95 -29.16 -8.38 21.33
CA THR A 95 -29.82 -9.30 22.29
C THR A 95 -29.60 -9.10 23.80
N ALA A 96 -30.43 -8.23 24.39
CA ALA A 96 -31.36 -8.58 25.48
C ALA A 96 -32.49 -7.53 25.60
#